data_AF-A0A099SBT0-F1
#
_entry.id   AF-A0A099SBT0-F1
#
_cell.length_a   1.000
_cell.length_b   1.000
_cell.length_c   1.000
_cell.angle_alpha   90.00
_cell.angle_beta   90.00
_cell.angle_gamma   90.00
#
_symmetry.space_group_name_H-M   'P 1'
#
loop_
_entity.id
_entity.type
_entity.pdbx_description
1 polymer ?
#
loop_
_entity_poly.entity_id
_entity_poly.type
_entity_poly.pdbx_seq_one_letter_code
_entity_poly.pdbx_strand_id
1 'polypeptide(L)'
;MRNFLISTAVNIVLIFISYFLFKKLISGPTRHKIYEKIFSSFAKFVISIFLITVVITSVSALVLYKTRFIAYINVIAPALVSILVGFVMSLVPTRGIGDKEKK
;
A
#
# COMPACT_ATOMS: atom_id res chain seq x y z
N MET A 1 -2.96 21.63 -14.37
CA MET A 1 -1.79 20.90 -13.80
C MET A 1 -1.61 21.11 -12.30
N ARG A 2 -1.91 22.30 -11.74
CA ARG A 2 -1.75 22.58 -10.30
C ARG A 2 -2.50 21.60 -9.37
N ASN A 3 -3.76 21.27 -9.66
CA ASN A 3 -4.53 20.32 -8.84
C ASN A 3 -3.96 18.88 -8.89
N PHE A 4 -3.42 18.48 -10.03
CA PHE A 4 -2.73 17.19 -10.16
C PHE A 4 -1.48 17.14 -9.31
N LEU A 5 -0.62 18.16 -9.36
CA LEU A 5 0.61 18.21 -8.55
C LEU A 5 0.30 18.21 -7.05
N ILE A 6 -0.72 18.97 -6.62
CA ILE A 6 -1.15 18.98 -5.22
C ILE A 6 -1.67 17.59 -4.81
N SER A 7 -2.53 16.97 -5.63
CA SER A 7 -3.03 15.62 -5.34
C SER A 7 -1.90 14.59 -5.25
N THR A 8 -0.92 14.66 -6.14
CA THR A 8 0.26 13.77 -6.10
C THR A 8 1.08 13.98 -4.84
N ALA A 9 1.34 15.24 -4.45
CA ALA A 9 2.06 15.55 -3.22
C ALA A 9 1.32 15.02 -1.97
N VAL A 10 0.00 15.21 -1.92
CA VAL A 10 -0.84 14.67 -0.84
C VAL A 10 -0.78 13.13 -0.80
N ASN A 11 -0.83 12.46 -1.93
CA ASN A 11 -0.70 11.00 -2.01
C ASN A 11 0.66 10.52 -1.52
N ILE A 12 1.75 11.22 -1.84
CA ILE A 12 3.09 10.91 -1.32
C ILE A 12 3.12 11.03 0.21
N VAL A 13 2.58 12.13 0.75
CA VAL A 13 2.46 12.32 2.21
C VAL A 13 1.64 11.19 2.83
N LEU A 14 0.54 10.80 2.21
CA LEU A 14 -0.32 9.71 2.67
C LEU A 14 0.39 8.35 2.67
N ILE A 15 1.23 8.07 1.67
CA ILE A 15 2.09 6.86 1.64
C ILE A 15 3.00 6.84 2.87
N PHE A 16 3.70 7.94 3.16
CA PHE A 16 4.61 8.00 4.30
C PHE A 16 3.88 7.89 5.64
N ILE A 17 2.75 8.59 5.80
CA ILE A 17 1.90 8.48 7.00
C ILE A 17 1.49 7.01 7.20
N SER A 18 1.00 6.36 6.15
CA SER A 18 0.58 4.96 6.19
C SER A 18 1.75 4.04 6.53
N TYR A 19 2.92 4.24 5.90
CA TYR A 19 4.13 3.49 6.20
C TYR A 19 4.52 3.57 7.68
N PHE A 20 4.60 4.78 8.25
CA PHE A 20 4.95 4.95 9.66
C PHE A 20 3.90 4.37 10.60
N LEU A 21 2.62 4.48 10.25
CA LEU A 21 1.52 3.90 11.00
C LEU A 21 1.62 2.38 11.05
N PHE A 22 1.75 1.71 9.90
CA PHE A 22 1.87 0.25 9.85
C PHE A 22 3.19 -0.27 10.44
N LYS A 23 4.30 0.49 10.29
CA LYS A 23 5.57 0.17 10.94
C LYS A 23 5.45 0.19 12.48
N LYS A 24 4.65 1.10 13.04
CA LYS A 24 4.39 1.16 14.50
C LYS A 24 3.37 0.11 14.95
N LEU A 25 2.34 -0.14 14.14
CA LEU A 25 1.25 -1.05 14.48
C LEU A 25 1.67 -2.53 14.40
N ILE A 26 2.52 -2.89 13.44
CA ILE A 26 2.90 -4.29 13.18
C ILE A 26 4.35 -4.50 13.56
N SER A 27 4.62 -5.48 14.43
CA SER A 27 5.99 -5.80 14.88
C SER A 27 6.90 -6.25 13.73
N GLY A 28 8.20 -5.97 13.81
CA GLY A 28 9.18 -6.36 12.79
C GLY A 28 9.14 -7.85 12.41
N PRO A 29 9.15 -8.79 13.37
CA PRO A 29 9.05 -10.23 13.09
C PRO A 29 7.75 -10.59 12.35
N THR A 30 6.63 -9.98 12.72
CA THR A 30 5.34 -10.21 12.05
C THR A 30 5.37 -9.69 10.62
N ARG A 31 5.90 -8.48 10.37
CA ARG A 31 6.02 -7.90 9.02
C ARG A 31 6.85 -8.78 8.09
N HIS A 32 7.96 -9.30 8.60
CA HIS A 32 8.82 -10.21 7.85
C HIS A 32 8.11 -11.52 7.50
N LYS A 33 7.41 -12.15 8.46
CA LYS A 33 6.62 -13.36 8.20
C LYS A 33 5.52 -13.12 7.16
N ILE A 34 4.85 -11.95 7.21
CA ILE A 34 3.84 -11.57 6.21
C ILE A 34 4.50 -11.42 4.83
N TYR A 35 5.63 -10.71 4.76
CA TYR A 35 6.35 -10.50 3.52
C TYR A 35 6.79 -11.82 2.89
N GLU A 36 7.42 -12.72 3.64
CA GLU A 36 7.87 -14.02 3.10
C GLU A 36 6.70 -14.90 2.63
N LYS A 37 5.58 -14.88 3.36
CA LYS A 37 4.41 -15.68 3.02
C LYS A 37 3.72 -15.18 1.75
N ILE A 38 3.55 -13.87 1.61
CA ILE A 38 2.78 -13.26 0.50
C ILE A 38 3.69 -12.97 -0.70
N PHE A 39 4.92 -12.52 -0.46
CA PHE A 39 5.87 -12.01 -1.45
C PHE A 39 7.10 -12.90 -1.58
N SER A 40 6.89 -14.22 -1.61
CA SER A 40 7.97 -15.21 -1.70
C SER A 40 8.78 -15.13 -3.01
N SER A 41 8.23 -14.48 -4.05
CA SER A 41 8.91 -14.23 -5.32
C SER A 41 8.45 -12.92 -5.93
N PHE A 42 9.26 -12.34 -6.82
CA PHE A 42 8.90 -11.12 -7.54
C PHE A 42 7.60 -11.27 -8.33
N ALA A 43 7.38 -12.42 -8.99
CA ALA A 43 6.13 -12.68 -9.71
C ALA A 43 4.91 -12.66 -8.78
N LYS A 44 4.99 -13.32 -7.61
CA LYS A 44 3.90 -13.29 -6.61
C LYS A 44 3.69 -11.88 -6.06
N PHE A 45 4.75 -11.11 -5.88
CA PHE A 45 4.66 -9.70 -5.50
C PHE A 45 3.86 -8.90 -6.52
N VAL A 46 4.25 -8.94 -7.80
CA VAL A 46 3.56 -8.21 -8.86
C VAL A 46 2.10 -8.64 -8.98
N ILE A 47 1.83 -9.94 -9.02
CA ILE A 47 0.46 -10.47 -9.17
C ILE A 47 -0.42 -10.08 -7.98
N SER A 48 0.09 -10.22 -6.75
CA SER A 48 -0.67 -9.89 -5.55
C SER A 48 -1.00 -8.40 -5.50
N ILE A 49 -0.03 -7.52 -5.78
CA ILE A 49 -0.25 -6.07 -5.82
C ILE A 49 -1.24 -5.70 -6.92
N PHE A 50 -1.11 -6.30 -8.11
CA PHE A 50 -2.04 -6.07 -9.21
C PHE A 50 -3.47 -6.45 -8.84
N LEU A 51 -3.68 -7.67 -8.34
CA LEU A 51 -5.01 -8.14 -7.94
C LEU A 51 -5.62 -7.27 -6.84
N ILE A 52 -4.86 -6.94 -5.80
CA ILE A 52 -5.36 -6.08 -4.71
C ILE A 52 -5.71 -4.68 -5.24
N THR A 53 -4.88 -4.13 -6.13
CA THR A 53 -5.16 -2.81 -6.73
C THR A 53 -6.43 -2.84 -7.56
N VAL A 54 -6.61 -3.86 -8.41
CA VAL A 54 -7.84 -4.05 -9.20
C VAL A 54 -9.05 -4.14 -8.29
N VAL A 55 -8.97 -4.89 -7.20
CA VAL A 55 -10.06 -5.01 -6.21
C VAL A 55 -10.35 -3.66 -5.57
N ILE A 56 -9.34 -2.93 -5.07
CA ILE A 56 -9.53 -1.61 -4.44
C ILE A 56 -10.18 -0.64 -5.42
N THR A 57 -9.69 -0.56 -6.66
CA THR A 57 -10.23 0.36 -7.66
C THR A 57 -11.66 -0.02 -8.05
N SER A 58 -11.95 -1.31 -8.25
CA SER A 58 -13.28 -1.79 -8.62
C SER A 58 -14.30 -1.56 -7.51
N VAL A 59 -13.94 -1.87 -6.27
CA VAL A 59 -14.80 -1.62 -5.09
C VAL A 59 -15.02 -0.13 -4.91
N SER A 60 -13.97 0.70 -5.03
CA SER A 60 -14.09 2.16 -4.95
C SER A 60 -15.04 2.69 -6.02
N ALA A 61 -14.89 2.23 -7.27
CA ALA A 61 -15.77 2.62 -8.37
C ALA A 61 -17.23 2.23 -8.09
N LEU A 62 -17.47 1.00 -7.63
CA LEU A 62 -18.81 0.52 -7.30
C LEU A 62 -19.47 1.39 -6.21
N VAL A 63 -18.75 1.65 -5.11
CA VAL A 63 -19.25 2.46 -4.00
C VAL A 63 -19.55 3.89 -4.44
N LEU A 64 -18.64 4.52 -5.19
CA LEU A 64 -18.82 5.90 -5.67
C LEU A 64 -19.90 6.03 -6.73
N TYR A 65 -20.07 5.01 -7.57
CA TYR A 65 -21.16 4.96 -8.54
C TYR A 65 -22.51 4.88 -7.82
N LYS A 66 -22.65 3.98 -6.84
CA LYS A 66 -23.88 3.81 -6.05
C LYS A 66 -24.25 5.06 -5.25
N THR A 67 -23.24 5.80 -4.78
CA THR A 67 -23.44 7.02 -3.97
C THR A 67 -23.48 8.31 -4.80
N ARG A 68 -23.41 8.22 -6.14
CA ARG A 68 -23.37 9.36 -7.08
C ARG A 68 -22.17 10.30 -6.90
N PHE A 69 -21.10 9.85 -6.23
CA PHE A 69 -19.86 10.60 -6.01
C PHE A 69 -18.75 10.21 -7.01
N ILE A 70 -19.12 9.75 -8.21
CA ILE A 70 -18.15 9.29 -9.23
C ILE A 70 -17.10 10.35 -9.60
N ALA A 71 -17.46 11.64 -9.49
CA ALA A 71 -16.53 12.75 -9.70
C ALA A 71 -15.27 12.70 -8.80
N TYR A 72 -15.34 12.03 -7.65
CA TYR A 72 -14.24 11.91 -6.69
C TYR A 72 -13.39 10.64 -6.90
N ILE A 73 -13.66 9.82 -7.92
CA ILE A 73 -12.94 8.57 -8.15
C ILE A 73 -11.42 8.79 -8.33
N ASN A 74 -11.04 9.88 -9.02
CA ASN A 74 -9.65 10.25 -9.27
C ASN A 74 -8.92 10.78 -8.01
N VAL A 75 -9.62 10.92 -6.89
CA VAL A 75 -9.03 11.30 -5.59
C VAL A 75 -9.04 10.10 -4.65
N ILE A 76 -10.19 9.44 -4.51
CA ILE A 76 -10.39 8.37 -3.53
C ILE A 76 -9.65 7.09 -3.93
N ALA A 77 -9.73 6.67 -5.19
CA ALA A 77 -9.06 5.44 -5.61
C ALA A 77 -7.53 5.56 -5.49
N PRO A 78 -6.87 6.63 -5.97
CA PRO A 78 -5.44 6.83 -5.73
C PRO A 78 -5.08 6.92 -4.25
N ALA A 79 -5.90 7.58 -3.41
CA ALA A 79 -5.64 7.68 -1.98
C ALA A 79 -5.65 6.30 -1.29
N LEU A 80 -6.62 5.45 -1.60
CA LEU A 80 -6.69 4.09 -1.07
C LEU A 80 -5.51 3.22 -1.54
N VAL A 81 -5.10 3.36 -2.81
CA VAL A 81 -3.91 2.69 -3.34
C VAL A 81 -2.64 3.22 -2.66
N SER A 82 -2.54 4.51 -2.36
CA SER A 82 -1.44 5.09 -1.58
C SER A 82 -1.31 4.48 -0.18
N ILE A 83 -2.44 4.20 0.49
CA ILE A 83 -2.43 3.48 1.78
C ILE A 83 -1.87 2.06 1.60
N LEU A 84 -2.30 1.34 0.55
CA LEU A 84 -1.78 0.02 0.21
C LEU A 84 -0.26 0.07 -0.03
N VAL A 85 0.23 1.04 -0.81
CA VAL A 85 1.66 1.20 -1.08
C VAL A 85 2.44 1.44 0.22
N GLY A 86 1.94 2.32 1.10
CA GLY A 86 2.55 2.55 2.41
C GLY A 86 2.58 1.30 3.29
N PHE A 87 1.51 0.50 3.28
CA PHE A 87 1.47 -0.80 3.95
C PHE A 87 2.53 -1.75 3.40
N VAL A 88 2.58 -1.93 2.08
CA VAL A 88 3.53 -2.84 1.42
C VAL A 88 4.97 -2.41 1.70
N MET A 89 5.26 -1.11 1.62
CA MET A 89 6.56 -0.55 1.98
C MET A 89 6.93 -0.85 3.44
N SER A 90 5.97 -0.87 4.36
CA SER A 90 6.22 -1.21 5.77
C SER A 90 6.59 -2.68 5.98
N LEU A 91 6.11 -3.57 5.11
CA LEU A 91 6.37 -5.01 5.17
C LEU A 91 7.77 -5.37 4.68
N VAL A 92 8.39 -4.54 3.84
CA VAL A 92 9.72 -4.79 3.30
C VAL A 92 10.72 -4.95 4.47
N PRO A 93 11.42 -6.09 4.56
CA PRO A 93 12.39 -6.30 5.63
C PRO A 93 13.56 -5.33 5.47
N THR A 94 13.85 -4.55 6.52
CA THR A 94 14.94 -3.56 6.53
C THR A 94 16.27 -4.12 7.02
N ARG A 95 16.29 -5.36 7.51
CA ARG A 95 17.49 -6.09 7.94
C ARG A 95 17.58 -7.38 7.15
N GLY A 96 18.77 -7.69 6.64
CA GLY A 96 19.02 -8.94 5.92
C GLY A 96 18.85 -10.16 6.82
N ILE A 97 18.51 -11.29 6.22
CA ILE A 97 18.33 -12.58 6.91
C ILE A 97 19.59 -12.96 7.74
N GLY A 98 20.78 -12.49 7.34
CA GLY A 98 22.06 -12.74 8.02
C GLY A 98 22.30 -11.99 9.34
N ASP A 99 21.44 -11.05 9.76
CA ASP A 99 21.60 -10.34 11.05
C ASP A 99 21.14 -11.17 12.27
N LYS A 100 20.54 -12.36 12.05
CA LYS A 100 20.02 -13.22 13.12
C LYS A 100 21.00 -14.27 13.62
N GLU A 101 22.13 -14.48 12.96
CA GLU A 101 23.14 -15.47 13.36
C GLU A 101 24.22 -14.92 14.31
N LYS A 102 24.16 -13.63 14.65
CA LYS A 102 25.09 -13.00 15.60
C LYS A 102 24.37 -12.53 16.86
N LYS A 103 23.88 -13.47 17.68
CA LYS A 103 23.75 -13.28 19.12
C LYS A 103 23.67 -14.61 19.85
#